data_AF-A1ZXD8-F1
#
_entry.id   AF-A1ZXD8-F1
#
_cell.length_a   1.000
_cell.length_b   1.000
_cell.length_c   1.000
_cell.angle_alpha   90.00
_cell.angle_beta   90.00
_cell.angle_gamma   90.00
#
_symmetry.space_group_name_H-M   'P 1'
#
loop_
_entity.id
_entity.type
_entity.pdbx_description
1 polymer ?
#
loop_
_entity_poly.entity_id
_entity_poly.type
_entity_poly.pdbx_seq_one_letter_code
_entity_poly.pdbx_strand_id
1 'polypeptide(L)'
;MKTIFKYLRTHYQNHFQWKLYLYFALLMVGCFYVNYTFNFETKYINPPGRSHWLRMLSYALFYGAAYFAIAVPQALLSKTNYLRQREFWLRSLFFLGILSIMAGFWFYRDWIKAWVQDYNSRRFLFSLGSNLKSLWTIFIPLILFKRWKDKQDNSLYGLTTKGFVAKPYLLMLAFMLPLLIWASFQSGFLSAYPAFKPWKRPPVFGLTSWQMFGIFELTYSWDFINTELIFRGALIIGMARVMKEHSILPMVAVYALLHFEKPMAEAIGSIFGGYILGVIALYSRSIFGGIIIHLGVALLMDALAIGQYFMIQ
;
A
#
# COMPACT_ATOMS: atom_id res chain seq x y z
N MET A 1 -2.97 17.58 -16.19
CA MET A 1 -3.47 16.39 -16.91
C MET A 1 -2.60 15.97 -18.09
N LYS A 2 -2.25 16.87 -19.03
CA LYS A 2 -1.49 16.52 -20.25
C LYS A 2 -0.26 15.62 -20.02
N THR A 3 0.54 15.90 -18.99
CA THR A 3 1.72 15.08 -18.65
C THR A 3 1.37 13.67 -18.15
N ILE A 4 0.37 13.52 -17.27
CA ILE A 4 -0.07 12.19 -16.79
C ILE A 4 -0.62 11.37 -17.95
N PHE A 5 -1.49 11.96 -18.78
CA PHE A 5 -2.02 11.29 -19.97
C PHE A 5 -0.90 10.90 -20.93
N LYS A 6 0.12 11.73 -21.10
CA LYS A 6 1.31 11.39 -21.89
C LYS A 6 1.99 10.14 -21.32
N TYR A 7 2.25 10.07 -20.02
CA TYR A 7 2.88 8.89 -19.41
C TYR A 7 2.05 7.61 -19.61
N LEU A 8 0.75 7.67 -19.33
CA LEU A 8 -0.16 6.53 -19.52
C LEU A 8 -0.22 6.09 -20.99
N ARG A 9 -0.36 7.04 -21.91
CA ARG A 9 -0.39 6.77 -23.35
C ARG A 9 0.92 6.17 -23.84
N THR A 10 2.06 6.76 -23.47
CA THR A 10 3.39 6.26 -23.82
C THR A 10 3.59 4.84 -23.29
N HIS A 11 3.20 4.57 -22.04
CA HIS A 11 3.32 3.24 -21.47
C HIS A 11 2.49 2.21 -22.23
N TYR A 12 1.21 2.53 -22.48
CA TYR A 12 0.30 1.67 -23.20
C TYR A 12 0.80 1.37 -24.62
N GLN A 13 1.18 2.42 -25.38
CA GLN A 13 1.62 2.26 -26.77
C GLN A 13 2.88 1.42 -26.91
N ASN A 14 3.80 1.50 -25.95
CA ASN A 14 5.11 0.85 -26.06
C ASN A 14 5.17 -0.52 -25.38
N HIS A 15 4.34 -0.78 -24.37
CA HIS A 15 4.52 -1.91 -23.47
C HIS A 15 3.25 -2.75 -23.25
N PHE A 16 2.11 -2.37 -23.84
CA PHE A 16 0.91 -3.19 -23.78
C PHE A 16 1.09 -4.50 -24.58
N GLN A 17 0.78 -5.62 -23.92
CA GLN A 17 0.79 -6.94 -24.54
C GLN A 17 -0.48 -7.68 -24.14
N TRP A 18 -1.43 -7.82 -25.07
CA TRP A 18 -2.76 -8.33 -24.75
C TRP A 18 -2.75 -9.69 -24.04
N LYS A 19 -1.86 -10.62 -24.42
CA LYS A 19 -1.73 -11.95 -23.78
C LYS A 19 -1.37 -11.84 -22.30
N LEU A 20 -0.41 -10.98 -21.98
CA LEU A 20 0.05 -10.75 -20.62
C LEU A 20 -1.04 -10.08 -19.78
N TYR A 21 -1.75 -9.10 -20.34
CA TYR A 21 -2.81 -8.39 -19.64
C TYR A 21 -4.04 -9.27 -19.42
N LEU A 22 -4.37 -10.14 -20.39
CA LEU A 22 -5.42 -11.14 -20.23
C LEU A 22 -5.04 -12.15 -19.14
N TYR A 23 -3.81 -12.67 -19.16
CA TYR A 23 -3.30 -13.55 -18.11
C TYR A 23 -3.35 -12.88 -16.73
N PHE A 24 -2.88 -11.64 -16.62
CA PHE A 24 -2.95 -10.84 -15.39
C PHE A 24 -4.40 -10.70 -14.90
N ALA A 25 -5.34 -10.35 -15.78
CA ALA A 25 -6.75 -10.19 -15.44
C ALA A 25 -7.37 -11.49 -14.95
N LEU A 26 -7.13 -12.61 -15.65
CA LEU A 26 -7.63 -13.93 -15.25
C LEU A 26 -7.06 -14.39 -13.92
N LEU A 27 -5.74 -14.20 -13.71
CA LEU A 27 -5.11 -14.50 -12.43
C LEU A 27 -5.75 -13.68 -11.31
N MET A 28 -5.97 -12.38 -11.54
CA MET A 28 -6.55 -11.51 -10.53
C MET A 28 -8.00 -11.84 -10.22
N VAL A 29 -8.81 -12.14 -11.24
CA VAL A 29 -10.17 -12.66 -11.04
C VAL A 29 -10.14 -13.93 -10.19
N GLY A 30 -9.24 -14.88 -10.48
CA GLY A 30 -9.06 -16.08 -9.69
C GLY A 30 -8.70 -15.80 -8.23
N CYS A 31 -7.70 -14.94 -7.99
CA CYS A 31 -7.28 -14.55 -6.64
C CYS A 31 -8.41 -13.87 -5.85
N PHE A 32 -9.15 -12.95 -6.48
CA PHE A 32 -10.28 -12.26 -5.87
C PHE A 32 -11.43 -13.23 -5.57
N TYR A 33 -11.79 -14.08 -6.52
CA TYR A 33 -12.82 -15.10 -6.32
C TYR A 33 -12.47 -16.00 -5.14
N VAL A 34 -11.24 -16.51 -5.09
CA VAL A 34 -10.77 -17.37 -3.99
C VAL A 34 -10.82 -16.63 -2.66
N ASN A 35 -10.33 -15.39 -2.59
CA ASN A 35 -10.30 -14.65 -1.34
C ASN A 35 -11.70 -14.30 -0.83
N TYR A 36 -12.56 -13.73 -1.66
CA TYR A 36 -13.87 -13.23 -1.22
C TYR A 36 -14.94 -14.32 -1.11
N THR A 37 -14.73 -15.50 -1.71
CA THR A 37 -15.63 -16.66 -1.54
C THR A 37 -15.23 -17.49 -0.32
N PHE A 38 -13.93 -17.71 -0.11
CA PHE A 38 -13.43 -18.64 0.91
C PHE A 38 -12.73 -17.96 2.11
N ASN A 39 -12.69 -16.63 2.14
CA ASN A 39 -11.96 -15.83 3.13
C ASN A 39 -10.49 -16.27 3.23
N PHE A 40 -9.84 -16.47 2.08
CA PHE A 40 -8.55 -17.16 2.00
C PHE A 40 -7.45 -16.49 2.83
N GLU A 41 -7.32 -15.16 2.74
CA GLU A 41 -6.32 -14.40 3.50
C GLU A 41 -6.52 -14.64 5.01
N THR A 42 -7.73 -14.41 5.51
CA THR A 42 -8.01 -14.48 6.95
C THR A 42 -7.96 -15.91 7.47
N LYS A 43 -8.30 -16.90 6.65
CA LYS A 43 -8.31 -18.32 7.04
C LYS A 43 -6.93 -18.97 6.97
N TYR A 44 -6.11 -18.62 5.98
CA TYR A 44 -4.87 -19.34 5.68
C TYR A 44 -3.60 -18.52 5.80
N ILE A 45 -3.66 -17.19 5.64
CA ILE A 45 -2.50 -16.30 5.72
C ILE A 45 -2.39 -15.68 7.12
N ASN A 46 -3.51 -15.18 7.65
CA ASN A 46 -3.58 -14.51 8.93
C ASN A 46 -4.67 -15.05 9.88
N PRO A 47 -4.73 -16.38 10.13
CA PRO A 47 -5.70 -16.91 11.08
C PRO A 47 -5.43 -16.42 12.51
N PRO A 48 -6.50 -16.29 13.33
CA PRO A 48 -6.36 -15.99 14.75
C PRO A 48 -5.41 -16.96 15.46
N GLY A 49 -4.58 -16.45 16.37
CA GLY A 49 -3.65 -17.28 17.15
C GLY A 49 -2.37 -17.71 16.42
N ARG A 50 -2.22 -17.42 15.12
CA ARG A 50 -0.96 -17.70 14.41
C ARG A 50 0.22 -16.95 15.03
N SER A 51 1.35 -17.65 15.18
CA SER A 51 2.60 -17.05 15.65
C SER A 51 3.12 -16.00 14.67
N HIS A 52 3.73 -14.94 15.20
CA HIS A 52 4.17 -13.80 14.38
C HIS A 52 5.16 -14.21 13.28
N TRP A 53 6.09 -15.13 13.58
CA TRP A 53 7.04 -15.66 12.60
C TRP A 53 6.35 -16.39 11.45
N LEU A 54 5.40 -17.28 11.75
CA LEU A 54 4.65 -18.00 10.72
C LEU A 54 3.77 -17.04 9.92
N ARG A 55 3.22 -16.00 10.54
CA ARG A 55 2.48 -14.95 9.84
C ARG A 55 3.36 -14.23 8.82
N MET A 56 4.57 -13.82 9.22
CA MET A 56 5.54 -13.17 8.33
C MET A 56 5.94 -14.09 7.16
N LEU A 57 6.21 -15.37 7.44
CA LEU A 57 6.49 -16.37 6.41
C LEU A 57 5.30 -16.57 5.45
N SER A 58 4.09 -16.59 5.98
CA SER A 58 2.88 -16.76 5.18
C SER A 58 2.65 -15.58 4.24
N TYR A 59 2.87 -14.35 4.71
CA TYR A 59 2.85 -13.18 3.84
C TYR A 59 3.98 -13.20 2.80
N ALA A 60 5.16 -13.72 3.15
CA ALA A 60 6.26 -13.87 2.19
C ALA A 60 5.90 -14.82 1.05
N LEU A 61 5.27 -15.95 1.37
CA LEU A 61 4.75 -16.87 0.35
C LEU A 61 3.59 -16.26 -0.42
N PHE A 62 2.67 -15.56 0.24
CA PHE A 62 1.48 -14.96 -0.37
C PHE A 62 1.84 -13.85 -1.38
N TYR A 63 2.62 -12.85 -0.95
CA TYR A 63 3.07 -11.76 -1.82
C TYR A 63 4.10 -12.24 -2.83
N GLY A 64 4.99 -13.18 -2.45
CA GLY A 64 5.93 -13.82 -3.36
C GLY A 64 5.23 -14.54 -4.49
N ALA A 65 4.22 -15.35 -4.18
CA ALA A 65 3.43 -16.07 -5.17
C ALA A 65 2.78 -15.11 -6.17
N ALA A 66 2.09 -14.06 -5.71
CA ALA A 66 1.48 -13.08 -6.62
C ALA A 66 2.50 -12.32 -7.47
N TYR A 67 3.62 -11.90 -6.88
CA TYR A 67 4.67 -11.17 -7.59
C TYR A 67 5.29 -12.04 -8.70
N PHE A 68 5.73 -13.25 -8.35
CA PHE A 68 6.42 -14.14 -9.29
C PHE A 68 5.48 -14.80 -10.29
N ALA A 69 4.21 -15.02 -9.94
CA ALA A 69 3.18 -15.48 -10.87
C ALA A 69 2.94 -14.48 -12.02
N ILE A 70 3.29 -13.21 -11.86
CA ILE A 70 3.29 -12.24 -12.96
C ILE A 70 4.69 -12.04 -13.53
N ALA A 71 5.70 -11.81 -12.70
CA ALA A 71 7.06 -11.50 -13.16
C ALA A 71 7.66 -12.64 -14.01
N VAL A 72 7.44 -13.92 -13.67
CA VAL A 72 8.02 -15.02 -14.45
C VAL A 72 7.37 -15.13 -15.84
N PRO A 73 6.03 -15.25 -15.99
CA PRO A 73 5.40 -15.27 -17.31
C PRO A 73 5.64 -14.00 -18.12
N GLN A 74 5.67 -12.83 -17.47
CA GLN A 74 5.99 -11.57 -18.14
C GLN A 74 7.38 -11.58 -18.75
N ALA A 75 8.39 -12.12 -18.05
CA ALA A 75 9.73 -12.23 -18.60
C ALA A 75 9.77 -13.11 -19.86
N LEU A 76 9.05 -14.23 -19.84
CA LEU A 76 8.97 -15.17 -20.96
C LEU A 76 8.24 -14.54 -22.16
N LEU A 77 7.07 -13.95 -21.93
CA LEU A 77 6.24 -13.34 -22.98
C LEU A 77 6.91 -12.10 -23.60
N SER A 78 7.55 -11.28 -22.77
CA SER A 78 8.25 -10.07 -23.22
C SER A 78 9.70 -10.33 -23.64
N LYS A 79 10.16 -11.59 -23.61
CA LYS A 79 11.54 -12.00 -23.95
C LYS A 79 12.63 -11.19 -23.24
N THR A 80 12.41 -10.87 -21.97
CA THR A 80 13.38 -10.12 -21.14
C THR A 80 14.30 -11.07 -20.38
N ASN A 81 15.46 -10.57 -19.95
CA ASN A 81 16.48 -11.38 -19.31
C ASN A 81 16.60 -11.17 -17.79
N TYR A 82 15.70 -10.41 -17.15
CA TYR A 82 15.86 -10.05 -15.73
C TYR A 82 15.82 -11.26 -14.79
N LEU A 83 15.14 -12.36 -15.15
CA LEU A 83 15.16 -13.60 -14.35
C LEU A 83 16.55 -14.25 -14.25
N ARG A 84 17.46 -13.95 -15.19
CA ARG A 84 18.85 -14.43 -15.16
C ARG A 84 19.76 -13.52 -14.34
N GLN A 85 19.30 -12.32 -14.00
CA GLN A 85 20.11 -11.34 -13.28
C GLN A 85 20.01 -11.63 -11.77
N ARG A 86 21.14 -11.88 -11.12
CA ARG A 86 21.20 -12.05 -9.65
C ARG A 86 20.58 -10.85 -8.90
N GLU A 87 20.74 -9.66 -9.46
CA GLU A 87 20.23 -8.42 -8.89
C GLU A 87 18.69 -8.37 -8.87
N PHE A 88 18.00 -9.01 -9.81
CA PHE A 88 16.54 -9.14 -9.78
C PHE A 88 16.08 -9.94 -8.57
N TRP A 89 16.67 -11.11 -8.34
CA TRP A 89 16.34 -11.96 -7.19
C TRP A 89 16.65 -11.29 -5.87
N LEU A 90 17.83 -10.66 -5.76
CA LEU A 90 18.20 -9.95 -4.55
C LEU A 90 17.19 -8.84 -4.20
N ARG A 91 16.84 -7.97 -5.16
CA ARG A 91 15.92 -6.85 -4.93
C ARG A 91 14.50 -7.31 -4.67
N SER A 92 13.99 -8.24 -5.49
CA SER A 92 12.61 -8.74 -5.33
C SER A 92 12.43 -9.44 -3.99
N LEU A 93 13.33 -10.36 -3.61
CA LEU A 93 13.26 -11.06 -2.32
C LEU A 93 13.41 -10.09 -1.14
N PHE A 94 14.30 -9.08 -1.24
CA PHE A 94 14.48 -8.10 -0.19
C PHE A 94 13.24 -7.20 -0.01
N PHE A 95 12.72 -6.61 -1.10
CA PHE A 95 11.54 -5.73 -1.03
C PHE A 95 10.27 -6.48 -0.62
N LEU A 96 10.05 -7.68 -1.16
CA LEU A 96 8.93 -8.53 -0.74
C LEU A 96 9.10 -9.02 0.70
N GLY A 97 10.34 -9.32 1.12
CA GLY A 97 10.66 -9.66 2.49
C GLY A 97 10.29 -8.55 3.47
N ILE A 98 10.71 -7.31 3.19
CA ILE A 98 10.32 -6.12 3.95
C ILE A 98 8.80 -5.97 4.04
N LEU A 99 8.10 -6.08 2.91
CA LEU A 99 6.63 -5.96 2.88
C LEU A 99 5.96 -7.06 3.72
N SER A 100 6.49 -8.28 3.66
CA SER A 100 5.97 -9.43 4.40
C SER A 100 6.23 -9.34 5.89
N ILE A 101 7.39 -8.81 6.27
CA ILE A 101 7.71 -8.44 7.65
C ILE A 101 6.69 -7.39 8.09
N MET A 102 6.50 -6.30 7.35
CA MET A 102 5.54 -5.25 7.71
C MET A 102 4.12 -5.80 7.91
N ALA A 103 3.61 -6.64 7.00
CA ALA A 103 2.29 -7.25 7.12
C ALA A 103 2.18 -8.19 8.34
N GLY A 104 3.18 -9.05 8.55
CA GLY A 104 3.18 -10.06 9.62
C GLY A 104 3.65 -9.58 10.99
N PHE A 105 4.29 -8.40 11.09
CA PHE A 105 4.91 -7.91 12.32
C PHE A 105 3.86 -7.43 13.33
N TRP A 106 3.57 -8.30 14.30
CA TRP A 106 2.59 -8.08 15.36
C TRP A 106 3.21 -8.15 16.77
N PHE A 107 4.54 -8.29 16.87
CA PHE A 107 5.29 -8.30 18.14
C PHE A 107 5.01 -7.07 19.01
N TYR A 108 4.80 -5.91 18.38
CA TYR A 108 4.46 -4.68 19.09
C TYR A 108 3.22 -4.82 19.98
N ARG A 109 2.25 -5.68 19.60
CA ARG A 109 1.07 -5.93 20.42
C ARG A 109 1.39 -6.69 21.69
N ASP A 110 2.29 -7.67 21.61
CA ASP A 110 2.69 -8.44 22.79
C ASP A 110 3.52 -7.60 23.74
N TRP A 111 4.44 -6.80 23.20
CA TRP A 111 5.21 -5.83 23.99
C TRP A 111 4.29 -4.85 24.72
N ILE A 112 3.32 -4.25 24.02
CA ILE A 112 2.35 -3.34 24.65
C ILE A 112 1.51 -4.05 25.72
N LYS A 113 1.07 -5.29 25.49
CA LYS A 113 0.30 -6.07 26.48
C LYS A 113 1.10 -6.39 27.74
N ALA A 114 2.41 -6.58 27.63
CA ALA A 114 3.26 -6.87 28.77
C ALA A 114 3.32 -5.69 29.76
N TRP A 115 3.30 -4.45 29.25
CA TRP A 115 3.52 -3.25 30.07
C TRP A 115 2.24 -2.45 30.37
N VAL A 116 1.19 -2.55 29.54
CA VAL A 116 -0.02 -1.74 29.66
C VAL A 116 -1.21 -2.66 29.88
N GLN A 117 -1.80 -2.62 31.08
CA GLN A 117 -2.94 -3.48 31.43
C GLN A 117 -4.30 -2.84 31.12
N ASP A 118 -4.38 -1.51 31.16
CA ASP A 118 -5.61 -0.79 30.82
C ASP A 118 -6.05 -1.08 29.37
N TYR A 119 -7.33 -1.41 29.19
CA TYR A 119 -7.88 -1.80 27.91
C TYR A 119 -7.86 -0.65 26.90
N ASN A 120 -8.28 0.55 27.31
CA ASN A 120 -8.38 1.71 26.41
C ASN A 120 -6.99 2.18 25.96
N SER A 121 -6.05 2.25 26.90
CA SER A 121 -4.65 2.60 26.68
C SER A 121 -3.98 1.63 25.71
N ARG A 122 -4.17 0.31 25.91
CA ARG A 122 -3.67 -0.71 24.98
C ARG A 122 -4.23 -0.53 23.57
N ARG A 123 -5.54 -0.31 23.45
CA ARG A 123 -6.18 -0.16 22.14
C ARG A 123 -5.64 1.05 21.39
N PHE A 124 -5.41 2.17 22.08
CA PHE A 124 -4.81 3.35 21.48
C PHE A 124 -3.35 3.09 21.05
N LEU A 125 -2.54 2.49 21.93
CA LEU A 125 -1.16 2.14 21.58
C LEU A 125 -1.08 1.11 20.46
N PHE A 126 -2.03 0.17 20.36
CA PHE A 126 -2.09 -0.76 19.24
C PHE A 126 -2.34 -0.07 17.90
N SER A 127 -3.17 0.98 17.87
CA SER A 127 -3.39 1.77 16.66
C SER A 127 -2.18 2.62 16.28
N LEU A 128 -1.44 3.16 17.25
CA LEU A 128 -0.19 3.87 16.96
C LEU A 128 0.89 2.88 16.47
N GLY A 129 1.03 1.75 17.17
CA GLY A 129 2.02 0.72 16.84
C GLY A 129 1.77 0.04 15.49
N SER A 130 0.51 -0.12 15.06
CA SER A 130 0.21 -0.65 13.72
C SER A 130 0.72 0.25 12.61
N ASN A 131 0.73 1.56 12.83
CA ASN A 131 1.17 2.55 11.85
C ASN A 131 2.69 2.80 11.95
N LEU A 132 3.21 2.95 13.17
CA LEU A 132 4.63 3.27 13.40
C LEU A 132 5.59 2.12 13.09
N LYS A 133 5.11 0.87 13.06
CA LYS A 133 5.98 -0.27 12.69
C LYS A 133 6.57 -0.13 11.30
N SER A 134 5.96 0.63 10.38
CA SER A 134 6.51 0.86 9.04
C SER A 134 7.82 1.63 9.04
N LEU A 135 8.11 2.42 10.09
CA LEU A 135 9.42 3.03 10.28
C LEU A 135 10.55 1.97 10.34
N TRP A 136 10.34 0.95 11.17
CA TRP A 136 11.34 -0.09 11.44
C TRP A 136 11.31 -1.22 10.41
N THR A 137 10.14 -1.49 9.83
CA THR A 137 9.96 -2.59 8.89
C THR A 137 10.18 -2.18 7.43
N ILE A 138 9.89 -0.93 7.05
CA ILE A 138 10.04 -0.42 5.67
C ILE A 138 11.12 0.67 5.58
N PHE A 139 10.93 1.80 6.27
CA PHE A 139 11.73 3.00 6.05
C PHE A 139 13.22 2.76 6.29
N ILE A 140 13.57 2.26 7.48
CA ILE A 140 14.96 2.01 7.88
C ILE A 140 15.61 0.93 6.99
N PRO A 141 15.00 -0.25 6.76
CA PRO A 141 15.55 -1.25 5.86
C PRO A 141 15.81 -0.73 4.43
N LEU A 142 14.91 0.10 3.88
CA LEU A 142 15.13 0.70 2.56
C LEU A 142 16.28 1.71 2.56
N ILE A 143 16.46 2.50 3.63
CA ILE A 143 17.64 3.37 3.78
C ILE A 143 18.92 2.55 3.80
N LEU A 144 18.94 1.46 4.58
CA LEU A 144 20.10 0.58 4.68
C LEU A 144 20.43 -0.07 3.34
N PHE A 145 19.42 -0.61 2.64
CA PHE A 145 19.63 -1.20 1.33
C PHE A 145 20.09 -0.17 0.30
N LYS A 146 19.54 1.05 0.31
CA LYS A 146 20.02 2.14 -0.54
C LYS A 146 21.47 2.47 -0.25
N ARG A 147 21.85 2.61 1.03
CA ARG A 147 23.24 2.88 1.42
C ARG A 147 24.19 1.75 1.05
N TRP A 148 23.70 0.52 0.98
CA TRP A 148 24.50 -0.63 0.57
C TRP A 148 24.65 -0.73 -0.96
N LYS A 149 23.55 -0.69 -1.71
CA LYS A 149 23.50 -1.01 -3.15
C LYS A 149 23.22 0.17 -4.07
N ASP A 150 22.49 1.17 -3.60
CA ASP A 150 21.91 2.24 -4.42
C ASP A 150 22.44 3.63 -3.99
N LYS A 151 23.74 3.69 -3.66
CA LYS A 151 24.42 4.90 -3.20
C LYS A 151 24.29 6.06 -4.20
N GLN A 152 24.27 5.73 -5.49
CA GLN A 152 24.16 6.67 -6.61
C GLN A 152 22.78 7.33 -6.74
N ASP A 153 21.73 6.80 -6.08
CA ASP A 153 20.42 7.45 -6.15
C ASP A 153 20.40 8.74 -5.34
N ASN A 154 19.92 9.81 -5.95
CA ASN A 154 19.78 11.12 -5.30
C ASN A 154 18.65 11.15 -4.24
N SER A 155 17.77 10.15 -4.21
CA SER A 155 16.64 10.06 -3.27
C SER A 155 16.40 8.62 -2.85
N LEU A 156 15.62 8.42 -1.78
CA LEU A 156 15.18 7.10 -1.35
C LEU A 156 14.06 6.62 -2.28
N TYR A 157 14.42 5.98 -3.39
CA TYR A 157 13.51 5.42 -4.37
C TYR A 157 12.40 6.37 -4.83
N GLY A 158 12.76 7.61 -5.18
CA GLY A 158 11.79 8.59 -5.66
C GLY A 158 11.06 9.37 -4.57
N LEU A 159 11.47 9.25 -3.30
CA LEU A 159 11.08 10.20 -2.25
C LEU A 159 11.76 11.57 -2.52
N THR A 160 11.25 12.27 -3.52
CA THR A 160 11.72 13.58 -3.99
C THR A 160 10.58 14.36 -4.62
N THR A 161 10.63 15.68 -4.49
CA THR A 161 9.74 16.62 -5.19
C THR A 161 10.27 17.03 -6.57
N LYS A 162 11.45 16.56 -6.97
CA LYS A 162 12.00 16.87 -8.29
C LYS A 162 11.13 16.26 -9.39
N GLY A 163 10.70 17.10 -10.34
CA GLY A 163 9.80 16.68 -11.43
C GLY A 163 8.34 16.47 -11.01
N PHE A 164 8.00 16.73 -9.74
CA PHE A 164 6.63 16.66 -9.24
C PHE A 164 5.86 17.93 -9.61
N VAL A 165 4.67 17.75 -10.18
CA VAL A 165 3.72 18.83 -10.49
C VAL A 165 2.41 18.49 -9.79
N ALA A 166 1.95 19.31 -8.85
CA ALA A 166 0.81 18.99 -7.99
C ALA A 166 -0.55 18.97 -8.71
N LYS A 167 -0.77 19.93 -9.63
CA LYS A 167 -2.08 20.18 -10.27
C LYS A 167 -2.81 18.92 -10.79
N PRO A 168 -2.15 17.98 -11.51
CA PRO A 168 -2.82 16.78 -11.98
C PRO A 168 -3.32 15.86 -10.85
N TYR A 169 -2.58 15.77 -9.74
CA TYR A 169 -2.95 14.93 -8.59
C TYR A 169 -4.08 15.55 -7.77
N LEU A 170 -4.02 16.87 -7.56
CA LEU A 170 -5.13 17.60 -6.93
C LEU A 170 -6.42 17.47 -7.73
N LEU A 171 -6.32 17.46 -9.06
CA LEU A 171 -7.48 17.24 -9.92
C LEU A 171 -8.00 15.79 -9.80
N MET A 172 -7.12 14.79 -9.72
CA MET A 172 -7.54 13.41 -9.45
C MET A 172 -8.26 13.29 -8.09
N LEU A 173 -7.77 13.95 -7.05
CA LEU A 173 -8.47 14.03 -5.76
C LEU A 173 -9.85 14.71 -5.89
N ALA A 174 -9.91 15.83 -6.62
CA ALA A 174 -11.17 16.51 -6.87
C ALA A 174 -12.18 15.63 -7.63
N PHE A 175 -11.71 14.78 -8.56
CA PHE A 175 -12.57 13.78 -9.23
C PHE A 175 -13.03 12.65 -8.30
N MET A 176 -12.21 12.25 -7.33
CA MET A 176 -12.61 11.27 -6.32
C MET A 176 -13.64 11.86 -5.34
N LEU A 177 -13.59 13.16 -5.07
CA LEU A 177 -14.40 13.80 -4.04
C LEU A 177 -15.92 13.56 -4.19
N PRO A 178 -16.57 13.69 -5.35
CA PRO A 178 -17.98 13.33 -5.50
C PRO A 178 -18.30 11.88 -5.16
N LEU A 179 -17.40 10.95 -5.52
CA LEU A 179 -17.56 9.53 -5.20
C LEU A 179 -17.42 9.29 -3.68
N LEU A 180 -16.48 9.97 -3.03
CA LEU A 180 -16.28 9.88 -1.58
C LEU A 180 -17.42 10.53 -0.80
N ILE A 181 -17.94 11.68 -1.26
CA ILE A 181 -19.12 12.32 -0.69
C ILE A 181 -20.30 11.38 -0.80
N TRP A 182 -20.56 10.86 -2.00
CA TRP A 182 -21.63 9.88 -2.19
C TRP A 182 -21.45 8.70 -1.26
N ALA A 183 -20.25 8.13 -1.16
CA ALA A 183 -19.88 7.01 -0.30
C ALA A 183 -19.99 7.32 1.21
N SER A 184 -19.93 8.59 1.62
CA SER A 184 -20.03 8.97 3.03
C SER A 184 -21.43 8.80 3.63
N PHE A 185 -22.46 8.66 2.79
CA PHE A 185 -23.85 8.46 3.24
C PHE A 185 -24.21 6.98 3.51
N GLN A 186 -23.29 6.05 3.24
CA GLN A 186 -23.52 4.61 3.31
C GLN A 186 -23.05 4.09 4.67
N SER A 187 -23.85 3.20 5.26
CA SER A 187 -23.54 2.58 6.56
C SER A 187 -22.18 1.85 6.57
N GLY A 188 -21.85 1.17 5.48
CA GLY A 188 -20.55 0.50 5.33
C GLY A 188 -19.37 1.46 5.47
N PHE A 189 -19.46 2.64 4.86
CA PHE A 189 -18.42 3.67 4.95
C PHE A 189 -18.27 4.22 6.36
N LEU A 190 -19.39 4.61 7.01
CA LEU A 190 -19.39 5.14 8.38
C LEU A 190 -18.97 4.10 9.44
N SER A 191 -19.10 2.81 9.11
CA SER A 191 -18.56 1.73 9.95
C SER A 191 -17.03 1.67 9.89
N ALA A 192 -16.45 1.92 8.71
CA ALA A 192 -15.02 1.86 8.46
C ALA A 192 -14.31 3.16 8.88
N TYR A 193 -14.87 4.32 8.52
CA TYR A 193 -14.24 5.64 8.68
C TYR A 193 -14.91 6.50 9.78
N PRO A 194 -14.18 7.45 10.41
CA PRO A 194 -12.72 7.54 10.38
C PRO A 194 -12.07 6.26 10.92
N ALA A 195 -10.83 6.00 10.51
CA ALA A 195 -10.10 4.79 10.92
C ALA A 195 -9.94 4.75 12.45
N PHE A 196 -9.74 5.91 13.07
CA PHE A 196 -9.87 6.13 14.50
C PHE A 196 -11.10 6.97 14.82
N LYS A 197 -12.09 6.39 15.51
CA LYS A 197 -13.35 7.06 15.88
C LYS A 197 -13.23 7.73 17.26
N PRO A 198 -12.97 9.04 17.37
CA PRO A 198 -12.74 9.69 18.67
C PRO A 198 -13.94 9.52 19.62
N TRP A 199 -15.17 9.58 19.13
CA TRP A 199 -16.39 9.36 19.92
C TRP A 199 -16.58 7.93 20.47
N LYS A 200 -15.82 6.94 19.98
CA LYS A 200 -15.83 5.56 20.50
C LYS A 200 -14.60 5.24 21.36
N ARG A 201 -13.77 6.24 21.67
CA ARG A 201 -12.46 6.05 22.31
C ARG A 201 -12.35 6.94 23.54
N PRO A 202 -12.46 6.38 24.75
CA PRO A 202 -12.30 7.15 25.99
C PRO A 202 -10.91 7.81 26.08
N PRO A 203 -10.82 9.01 26.69
CA PRO A 203 -9.55 9.66 27.05
C PRO A 203 -8.60 8.74 27.80
N VAL A 204 -7.31 8.77 27.45
CA VAL A 204 -6.23 8.07 28.15
C VAL A 204 -4.96 8.91 28.16
N PHE A 205 -4.05 8.64 29.10
CA PHE A 205 -2.77 9.37 29.22
C PHE A 205 -2.92 10.90 29.38
N GLY A 206 -4.06 11.37 29.92
CA GLY A 206 -4.37 12.80 30.02
C GLY A 206 -4.74 13.47 28.68
N LEU A 207 -4.92 12.70 27.61
CA LEU A 207 -5.30 13.20 26.29
C LEU A 207 -6.82 13.13 26.09
N THR A 208 -7.40 14.17 25.51
CA THR A 208 -8.78 14.10 25.01
C THR A 208 -8.88 13.15 23.82
N SER A 209 -10.07 12.62 23.55
CA SER A 209 -10.30 11.73 22.39
C SER A 209 -9.91 12.37 21.05
N TRP A 210 -10.04 13.69 20.93
CA TRP A 210 -9.63 14.44 19.73
C TRP A 210 -8.12 14.65 19.64
N GLN A 211 -7.42 14.83 20.76
CA GLN A 211 -5.95 14.82 20.78
C GLN A 211 -5.41 13.43 20.39
N MET A 212 -6.03 12.36 20.89
CA MET A 212 -5.69 10.99 20.48
C MET A 212 -5.92 10.76 18.98
N PHE A 213 -7.04 11.25 18.44
CA PHE A 213 -7.32 11.22 17.01
C PHE A 213 -6.23 11.97 16.21
N GLY A 214 -5.86 13.18 16.60
CA GLY A 214 -4.79 13.95 15.93
C GLY A 214 -3.44 13.22 15.92
N ILE A 215 -3.05 12.60 17.04
CA ILE A 215 -1.83 11.78 17.11
C ILE A 215 -1.95 10.55 16.20
N PHE A 216 -3.11 9.88 16.21
CA PHE A 216 -3.37 8.76 15.32
C PHE A 216 -3.22 9.18 13.85
N GLU A 217 -3.84 10.28 13.42
CA GLU A 217 -3.79 10.79 12.04
C GLU A 217 -2.35 11.05 11.58
N LEU A 218 -1.48 11.59 12.45
CA LEU A 218 -0.06 11.78 12.13
C LEU A 218 0.65 10.45 11.88
N THR A 219 0.44 9.46 12.74
CA THR A 219 1.04 8.13 12.56
C THR A 219 0.45 7.40 11.35
N TYR A 220 -0.85 7.56 11.10
CA TYR A 220 -1.56 6.97 9.97
C TYR A 220 -1.05 7.56 8.66
N SER A 221 -0.85 8.88 8.60
CA SER A 221 -0.23 9.58 7.48
C SER A 221 1.19 9.08 7.19
N TRP A 222 1.98 8.85 8.25
CA TRP A 222 3.31 8.26 8.13
C TRP A 222 3.29 6.86 7.48
N ASP A 223 2.31 6.04 7.82
CA ASP A 223 2.20 4.69 7.26
C ASP A 223 1.87 4.72 5.76
N PHE A 224 1.04 5.68 5.31
CA PHE A 224 0.81 5.88 3.86
C PHE A 224 2.05 6.30 3.10
N ILE A 225 2.91 7.16 3.68
CA ILE A 225 4.18 7.52 3.06
C ILE A 225 5.04 6.27 2.84
N ASN A 226 5.09 5.38 3.83
CA ASN A 226 5.85 4.13 3.73
C ASN A 226 5.23 3.12 2.77
N THR A 227 3.91 3.09 2.68
CA THR A 227 3.18 2.31 1.68
C THR A 227 3.54 2.77 0.26
N GLU A 228 3.55 4.08 0.00
CA GLU A 228 4.01 4.60 -1.29
C GLU A 228 5.49 4.33 -1.54
N LEU A 229 6.32 4.39 -0.48
CA LEU A 229 7.74 4.12 -0.58
C LEU A 229 8.05 2.67 -0.94
N ILE A 230 7.33 1.68 -0.40
CA ILE A 230 7.55 0.27 -0.75
C ILE A 230 6.97 -0.06 -2.13
N PHE A 231 5.75 0.39 -2.44
CA PHE A 231 5.09 0.02 -3.70
C PHE A 231 5.59 0.84 -4.89
N ARG A 232 5.50 2.17 -4.84
CA ARG A 232 5.91 3.03 -5.96
C ARG A 232 7.41 3.30 -5.93
N GLY A 233 8.00 3.36 -4.74
CA GLY A 233 9.43 3.54 -4.61
C GLY A 233 10.19 2.25 -4.93
N ALA A 234 10.25 1.32 -4.01
CA ALA A 234 11.10 0.15 -4.14
C ALA A 234 10.62 -0.81 -5.26
N LEU A 235 9.35 -1.21 -5.25
CA LEU A 235 8.82 -2.21 -6.19
C LEU A 235 8.60 -1.69 -7.62
N ILE A 236 8.49 -0.37 -7.83
CA ILE A 236 8.49 0.24 -9.19
C ILE A 236 9.83 0.87 -9.52
N ILE A 237 10.19 1.99 -8.89
CA ILE A 237 11.39 2.77 -9.25
C ILE A 237 12.67 1.97 -8.98
N GLY A 238 12.75 1.29 -7.84
CA GLY A 238 13.89 0.44 -7.46
C GLY A 238 14.05 -0.78 -8.37
N MET A 239 12.95 -1.47 -8.68
CA MET A 239 12.95 -2.62 -9.60
C MET A 239 13.13 -2.23 -11.06
N ALA A 240 12.81 -1.00 -11.46
CA ALA A 240 12.99 -0.53 -12.83
C ALA A 240 14.46 -0.53 -13.30
N ARG A 241 15.42 -0.67 -12.39
CA ARG A 241 16.84 -0.84 -12.76
C ARG A 241 17.11 -2.17 -13.45
N VAL A 242 16.36 -3.21 -13.10
CA VAL A 242 16.51 -4.57 -13.63
C VAL A 242 15.34 -4.97 -14.54
N MET A 243 14.13 -4.54 -14.20
CA MET A 243 12.90 -4.84 -14.94
C MET A 243 12.50 -3.74 -15.92
N LYS A 244 13.11 -2.55 -15.85
CA LYS A 244 12.67 -1.36 -16.59
C LYS A 244 11.17 -1.10 -16.36
N GLU A 245 10.39 -0.94 -17.42
CA GLU A 245 8.93 -0.77 -17.41
C GLU A 245 8.13 -1.97 -16.86
N HIS A 246 8.73 -3.16 -16.80
CA HIS A 246 8.05 -4.39 -16.46
C HIS A 246 7.81 -4.54 -14.94
N SER A 247 8.20 -3.58 -14.11
CA SER A 247 7.96 -3.62 -12.67
C SER A 247 6.49 -3.39 -12.28
N ILE A 248 5.66 -2.84 -13.18
CA ILE A 248 4.29 -2.40 -12.88
C ILE A 248 3.35 -3.56 -12.53
N LEU A 249 3.09 -4.50 -13.45
CA LEU A 249 2.08 -5.55 -13.20
C LEU A 249 2.40 -6.44 -11.98
N PRO A 250 3.66 -6.88 -11.75
CA PRO A 250 4.02 -7.62 -10.54
C PRO A 250 3.73 -6.83 -9.25
N MET A 251 4.04 -5.53 -9.24
CA MET A 251 3.74 -4.66 -8.10
C MET A 251 2.22 -4.53 -7.90
N VAL A 252 1.45 -4.33 -8.97
CA VAL A 252 -0.02 -4.19 -8.90
C VAL A 252 -0.66 -5.46 -8.33
N ALA A 253 -0.19 -6.65 -8.72
CA ALA A 253 -0.71 -7.90 -8.18
C ALA A 253 -0.53 -7.97 -6.65
N VAL A 254 0.66 -7.65 -6.16
CA VAL A 254 0.94 -7.62 -4.72
C VAL A 254 0.12 -6.54 -4.01
N TYR A 255 0.01 -5.36 -4.61
CA TYR A 255 -0.77 -4.24 -4.07
C TYR A 255 -2.25 -4.58 -3.95
N ALA A 256 -2.81 -5.32 -4.91
CA ALA A 256 -4.19 -5.79 -4.86
C ALA A 256 -4.42 -6.78 -3.72
N LEU A 257 -3.50 -7.73 -3.53
CA LEU A 257 -3.55 -8.70 -2.42
C LEU A 257 -3.47 -8.03 -1.04
N LEU A 258 -2.72 -6.93 -0.91
CA LEU A 258 -2.69 -6.14 0.33
C LEU A 258 -4.09 -5.64 0.74
N HIS A 259 -4.97 -5.40 -0.24
CA HIS A 259 -6.32 -4.88 0.00
C HIS A 259 -7.36 -5.99 0.25
N PHE A 260 -6.97 -7.25 0.39
CA PHE A 260 -7.92 -8.35 0.57
C PHE A 260 -8.70 -8.31 1.89
N GLU A 261 -8.22 -7.57 2.89
CA GLU A 261 -8.95 -7.28 4.13
C GLU A 261 -10.02 -6.16 3.96
N LYS A 262 -10.05 -5.50 2.79
CA LYS A 262 -10.97 -4.39 2.48
C LYS A 262 -12.22 -4.88 1.75
N PRO A 263 -13.30 -4.07 1.71
CA PRO A 263 -14.44 -4.35 0.85
C PRO A 263 -14.00 -4.59 -0.61
N MET A 264 -14.65 -5.53 -1.29
CA MET A 264 -14.26 -5.97 -2.63
C MET A 264 -14.09 -4.82 -3.63
N ALA A 265 -14.97 -3.81 -3.58
CA ALA A 265 -14.88 -2.64 -4.46
C ALA A 265 -13.59 -1.83 -4.24
N GLU A 266 -13.15 -1.65 -2.98
CA GLU A 266 -11.90 -0.97 -2.64
C GLU A 266 -10.69 -1.79 -3.13
N ALA A 267 -10.73 -3.10 -2.93
CA ALA A 267 -9.67 -4.00 -3.40
C ALA A 267 -9.57 -4.04 -4.93
N ILE A 268 -10.68 -4.10 -5.67
CA ILE A 268 -10.67 -4.02 -7.13
C ILE A 268 -10.14 -2.64 -7.57
N GLY A 269 -10.59 -1.57 -6.93
CA GLY A 269 -10.11 -0.20 -7.17
C GLY A 269 -8.59 -0.07 -7.01
N SER A 270 -8.00 -0.83 -6.07
CA SER A 270 -6.55 -0.86 -5.85
C SER A 270 -5.76 -1.38 -7.06
N ILE A 271 -6.33 -2.24 -7.93
CA ILE A 271 -5.67 -2.66 -9.18
C ILE A 271 -5.44 -1.44 -10.08
N PHE A 272 -6.49 -0.65 -10.29
CA PHE A 272 -6.44 0.54 -11.15
C PHE A 272 -5.59 1.65 -10.53
N GLY A 273 -5.76 1.93 -9.23
CA GLY A 273 -4.94 2.90 -8.50
C GLY A 273 -3.47 2.48 -8.44
N GLY A 274 -3.21 1.19 -8.24
CA GLY A 274 -1.90 0.55 -8.34
C GLY A 274 -1.24 0.82 -9.69
N TYR A 275 -1.94 0.47 -10.77
CA TYR A 275 -1.43 0.60 -12.13
C TYR A 275 -1.18 2.05 -12.53
N ILE A 276 -2.17 2.93 -12.36
CA ILE A 276 -2.07 4.35 -12.77
C ILE A 276 -0.95 5.05 -12.02
N LEU A 277 -0.92 4.95 -10.69
CA LEU A 277 0.12 5.59 -9.89
C LEU A 277 1.49 4.92 -10.09
N GLY A 278 1.53 3.61 -10.36
CA GLY A 278 2.75 2.89 -10.71
C GLY A 278 3.38 3.41 -12.00
N VAL A 279 2.58 3.58 -13.06
CA VAL A 279 3.04 4.19 -14.32
C VAL A 279 3.56 5.61 -14.05
N ILE A 280 2.79 6.44 -13.34
CA ILE A 280 3.21 7.82 -13.06
C ILE A 280 4.52 7.86 -12.26
N ALA A 281 4.70 7.00 -11.26
CA ALA A 281 5.92 6.91 -10.47
C ALA A 281 7.12 6.45 -11.33
N LEU A 282 6.92 5.51 -12.24
CA LEU A 282 7.96 5.02 -13.16
C LEU A 282 8.51 6.15 -14.05
N TYR A 283 7.64 6.93 -14.67
CA TYR A 283 8.05 8.00 -15.61
C TYR A 283 8.48 9.28 -14.89
N SER A 284 7.82 9.65 -13.79
CA SER A 284 8.17 10.87 -13.04
C SER A 284 9.39 10.68 -12.13
N ARG A 285 9.73 9.42 -11.79
CA ARG A 285 10.75 9.07 -10.78
C ARG A 285 10.49 9.72 -9.43
N SER A 286 9.22 9.98 -9.12
CA SER A 286 8.77 10.56 -7.85
C SER A 286 7.54 9.81 -7.32
N ILE A 287 7.55 9.50 -6.02
CA ILE A 287 6.40 8.92 -5.32
C ILE A 287 5.47 9.97 -4.71
N PHE A 288 5.86 11.26 -4.75
CA PHE A 288 5.14 12.33 -4.05
C PHE A 288 3.71 12.52 -4.58
N GLY A 289 3.52 12.25 -5.87
CA GLY A 289 2.19 12.19 -6.47
C GLY A 289 1.31 11.09 -5.87
N GLY A 290 1.88 9.89 -5.69
CA GLY A 290 1.20 8.79 -5.00
C GLY A 290 0.86 9.14 -3.55
N ILE A 291 1.80 9.77 -2.82
CA ILE A 291 1.59 10.23 -1.44
C ILE A 291 0.40 11.17 -1.36
N ILE A 292 0.31 12.18 -2.22
CA ILE A 292 -0.81 13.14 -2.20
C ILE A 292 -2.14 12.46 -2.49
N ILE A 293 -2.20 11.55 -3.48
CA ILE A 293 -3.44 10.86 -3.80
C ILE A 293 -3.86 9.94 -2.64
N HIS A 294 -2.94 9.09 -2.19
CA HIS A 294 -3.26 8.07 -1.20
C HIS A 294 -3.62 8.71 0.14
N LEU A 295 -2.78 9.62 0.62
CA LEU A 295 -3.03 10.35 1.85
C LEU A 295 -4.25 11.26 1.71
N GLY A 296 -4.39 11.96 0.59
CA GLY A 296 -5.53 12.84 0.34
C GLY A 296 -6.85 12.07 0.36
N VAL A 297 -6.95 10.91 -0.29
CA VAL A 297 -8.16 10.07 -0.25
C VAL A 297 -8.42 9.57 1.17
N ALA A 298 -7.40 9.08 1.89
CA ALA A 298 -7.55 8.61 3.27
C ALA A 298 -8.06 9.71 4.21
N LEU A 299 -7.42 10.88 4.20
CA LEU A 299 -7.82 12.02 5.03
C LEU A 299 -9.20 12.57 4.64
N LEU A 300 -9.54 12.59 3.35
CA LEU A 300 -10.89 12.98 2.90
C LEU A 300 -11.95 12.00 3.40
N MET A 301 -11.67 10.70 3.41
CA MET A 301 -12.61 9.71 3.92
C MET A 301 -12.88 9.90 5.43
N ASP A 302 -11.82 10.11 6.21
CA ASP A 302 -11.92 10.37 7.65
C ASP A 302 -12.65 11.70 7.92
N ALA A 303 -12.32 12.76 7.19
CA ALA A 303 -12.97 14.07 7.31
C ALA A 303 -14.46 14.02 6.95
N LEU A 304 -14.83 13.34 5.86
CA LEU A 304 -16.23 13.19 5.46
C LEU A 304 -17.02 12.39 6.51
N ALA A 305 -16.47 11.30 7.03
CA ALA A 305 -17.12 10.52 8.09
C ALA A 305 -17.30 11.34 9.39
N ILE A 306 -16.33 12.17 9.75
CA ILE A 306 -16.45 13.11 10.88
C ILE A 306 -17.55 14.14 10.61
N GLY A 307 -17.61 14.70 9.41
CA GLY A 307 -18.67 15.62 9.01
C GLY A 307 -20.06 14.99 9.15
N GLN A 308 -20.24 13.76 8.65
CA GLN A 308 -21.49 13.01 8.77
C GLN A 308 -21.87 12.74 10.23
N TYR A 309 -20.90 12.39 11.07
CA TYR A 309 -21.13 12.18 12.50
C TYR A 309 -21.72 13.42 13.17
N PHE A 310 -21.22 14.62 12.87
CA PHE A 310 -21.73 15.86 13.45
C PHE A 310 -23.05 16.35 12.82
N MET A 311 -23.39 15.92 11.61
CA MET A 311 -24.66 16.29 10.96
C MET A 311 -25.83 15.38 11.36
N ILE A 312 -25.56 14.14 11.77
CA ILE A 312 -26.58 13.13 12.09
C ILE A 312 -26.92 13.08 13.60
N GLN A 313 -26.09 13.67 14.46
CA GLN A 313 -26.37 13.83 15.90
C GLN A 313 -27.21 15.06 16.21
#